data_AF-A0A529LYU5-F1
#
_entry.id   AF-A0A529LYU5-F1
#
_cell.length_a   1.000
_cell.length_b   1.000
_cell.length_c   1.000
_cell.angle_alpha   90.00
_cell.angle_beta   90.00
_cell.angle_gamma   90.00
#
_symmetry.space_group_name_H-M   'P 1'
#
loop_
_entity.id
_entity.type
_entity.pdbx_description
1 polymer ?
#
loop_
_entity_poly.entity_id
_entity_poly.type
_entity_poly.pdbx_seq_one_letter_code
_entity_poly.pdbx_strand_id
1 'polypeptide(L)'
;MDQGATPADARSPINPGSFVVTNRSVLAIAVPMTLAYLTTPMLGLVDTAVIGQFGDAALLGGLAAGALIFDVVFTSFNFLRSGTTGLVAQAFGRGDALEEQAVFWRAVLIAVVAGIVLAALAPLVAIAGQKFMGAEPRVS
;
A
#
# COMPACT_ATOMS: atom_id res chain seq x y z
N MET A 1 -71.51 -12.85 4.55
CA MET A 1 -70.48 -13.90 4.40
C MET A 1 -70.04 -13.80 2.96
N ASP A 2 -68.90 -13.24 2.59
CA ASP A 2 -67.58 -13.43 3.18
C ASP A 2 -66.68 -12.22 2.89
N GLN A 3 -65.84 -11.86 3.85
CA GLN A 3 -64.85 -10.80 3.75
C GLN A 3 -63.55 -11.37 3.18
N GLY A 4 -62.78 -10.53 2.50
CA GLY A 4 -61.32 -10.64 2.59
C GLY A 4 -60.64 -11.23 1.37
N ALA A 5 -60.10 -10.35 0.55
CA ALA A 5 -58.77 -10.52 -0.01
C ALA A 5 -58.17 -9.13 -0.23
N THR A 6 -57.75 -8.50 0.86
CA THR A 6 -56.77 -7.41 0.82
C THR A 6 -55.58 -7.91 0.00
N PRO A 7 -55.11 -7.20 -1.05
CA PRO A 7 -53.87 -7.55 -1.71
C PRO A 7 -52.77 -7.51 -0.65
N ALA A 8 -52.24 -8.67 -0.33
CA ALA A 8 -51.08 -8.83 0.52
C ALA A 8 -49.95 -8.00 -0.10
N ASP A 9 -49.74 -6.81 0.47
CA ASP A 9 -48.44 -6.36 0.94
C ASP A 9 -47.28 -6.94 0.13
N ALA A 10 -47.07 -6.35 -1.06
CA ALA A 10 -45.87 -6.51 -1.84
C ALA A 10 -44.72 -5.83 -1.09
N ARG A 11 -44.30 -6.43 0.03
CA ARG A 11 -43.04 -6.12 0.69
C ARG A 11 -41.94 -6.55 -0.28
N SER A 12 -41.48 -5.58 -1.05
CA SER A 12 -40.23 -5.63 -1.80
C SER A 12 -39.17 -6.29 -0.91
N PRO A 13 -38.47 -7.35 -1.38
CA PRO A 13 -37.42 -7.96 -0.59
C PRO A 13 -36.39 -6.86 -0.27
N ILE A 14 -36.22 -6.56 1.02
CA ILE A 14 -35.16 -5.67 1.48
C ILE A 14 -33.86 -6.35 1.09
N ASN A 15 -33.24 -5.86 0.01
CA ASN A 15 -32.00 -6.41 -0.50
C ASN A 15 -30.92 -6.10 0.54
N PRO A 16 -30.33 -7.09 1.25
CA PRO A 16 -29.47 -6.84 2.42
C PRO A 16 -28.13 -6.15 2.12
N GLY A 17 -27.94 -5.59 0.92
CA GLY A 17 -26.65 -5.11 0.43
C GLY A 17 -26.61 -3.69 -0.14
N SER A 18 -27.69 -2.90 -0.12
CA SER A 18 -27.62 -1.51 -0.61
C SER A 18 -27.03 -0.58 0.46
N PHE A 19 -25.71 -0.48 0.52
CA PHE A 19 -25.04 0.57 1.28
C PHE A 19 -25.33 1.92 0.60
N VAL A 20 -25.92 2.86 1.35
CA VAL A 20 -26.19 4.21 0.83
C VAL A 20 -24.88 4.97 0.75
N VAL A 21 -24.24 4.95 -0.43
CA VAL A 21 -23.08 5.79 -0.72
C VAL A 21 -23.55 7.22 -0.92
N THR A 22 -23.07 8.13 -0.07
CA THR A 22 -23.30 9.57 -0.21
C THR A 22 -21.97 10.23 -0.57
N ASN A 23 -21.97 11.33 -1.34
CA ASN A 23 -20.73 12.05 -1.67
C ASN A 23 -19.92 12.39 -0.40
N ARG A 24 -20.60 12.71 0.71
CA ARG A 24 -19.97 12.97 2.01
C ARG A 24 -19.23 11.74 2.58
N SER A 25 -19.77 10.53 2.44
CA SER A 25 -19.11 9.32 2.94
C SER A 25 -17.90 8.93 2.08
N VAL A 26 -17.98 9.13 0.77
CA VAL A 26 -16.82 8.98 -0.13
C VAL A 26 -15.73 10.00 0.23
N LEU A 27 -16.09 11.28 0.39
CA LEU A 27 -15.13 12.35 0.69
C LEU A 27 -14.43 12.12 2.04
N ALA A 28 -15.14 11.62 3.05
CA ALA A 28 -14.59 11.31 4.36
C ALA A 28 -13.50 10.23 4.34
N ILE A 29 -13.50 9.34 3.33
CA ILE A 29 -12.48 8.30 3.14
C ILE A 29 -11.40 8.78 2.16
N ALA A 30 -11.80 9.42 1.05
CA ALA A 30 -10.91 9.84 -0.02
C ALA A 30 -9.93 10.93 0.43
N VAL A 31 -10.36 11.91 1.25
CA VAL A 31 -9.50 13.00 1.72
C VAL A 31 -8.32 12.48 2.56
N PRO A 32 -8.52 11.72 3.65
CA PRO A 32 -7.39 11.21 4.44
C PRO A 32 -6.52 10.24 3.63
N MET A 33 -7.11 9.43 2.76
CA MET A 33 -6.37 8.53 1.87
C MET A 33 -5.46 9.32 0.91
N THR A 34 -5.99 10.36 0.26
CA THR A 34 -5.22 11.21 -0.66
C THR A 34 -4.08 11.92 0.04
N LEU A 35 -4.34 12.49 1.23
CA LEU A 35 -3.30 13.11 2.05
C LEU A 35 -2.20 12.12 2.40
N ALA A 36 -2.55 10.89 2.79
CA ALA A 36 -1.57 9.85 3.07
C ALA A 36 -0.70 9.52 1.84
N TYR A 37 -1.28 9.38 0.66
CA TYR A 37 -0.51 9.13 -0.57
C TYR A 37 0.35 10.32 -1.00
N LEU A 38 -0.06 11.55 -0.69
CA LEU A 38 0.70 12.75 -1.03
C LEU A 38 1.99 12.89 -0.19
N THR A 39 2.05 12.27 0.99
CA THR A 39 3.24 12.33 1.86
C THR A 39 4.49 11.78 1.17
N THR A 40 4.35 10.72 0.38
CA THR A 40 5.47 10.04 -0.29
C THR A 40 6.18 10.95 -1.31
N PRO A 41 5.50 11.54 -2.32
CA PRO A 41 6.16 12.46 -3.25
C PRO A 41 6.60 13.76 -2.57
N MET A 42 5.89 14.23 -1.53
CA MET A 42 6.30 15.41 -0.78
C MET A 42 7.64 15.21 -0.07
N LEU A 43 7.87 14.04 0.53
CA LEU A 43 9.15 13.72 1.16
C LEU A 43 10.29 13.78 0.14
N GLY A 44 10.10 13.17 -1.04
CA GLY A 44 11.09 13.23 -2.12
C GLY A 44 11.38 14.64 -2.63
N LEU A 45 10.37 15.51 -2.71
CA LEU A 45 10.55 16.92 -3.05
C LEU A 45 11.39 17.66 -1.99
N VAL A 46 11.11 17.42 -0.71
CA VAL A 46 11.86 18.02 0.40
C VAL A 46 13.31 17.53 0.40
N ASP A 47 13.53 16.22 0.26
CA ASP A 47 14.87 15.62 0.20
C ASP A 47 15.69 16.20 -0.95
N THR A 48 15.07 16.31 -2.13
CA THR A 48 15.72 16.88 -3.32
C THR A 48 16.02 18.37 -3.14
N ALA A 49 15.13 19.15 -2.54
CA ALA A 49 15.35 20.57 -2.29
C ALA A 49 16.49 20.80 -1.28
N VAL A 50 16.51 20.01 -0.20
CA VAL A 50 17.55 20.09 0.84
C VAL A 50 18.90 19.65 0.26
N ILE A 51 18.96 18.49 -0.39
CA ILE A 51 20.21 17.96 -0.96
C ILE A 51 20.69 18.82 -2.14
N GLY A 52 19.77 19.33 -2.96
CA GLY A 52 20.07 20.22 -4.07
C GLY A 52 20.73 21.54 -3.64
N GLN A 53 20.47 22.03 -2.43
CA GLN A 53 21.13 23.22 -1.89
C GLN A 53 22.64 23.02 -1.68
N PHE A 54 23.12 21.78 -1.50
CA PHE A 54 24.54 21.50 -1.33
C PHE A 54 25.33 21.53 -2.64
N GLY A 55 24.66 21.50 -3.80
CA GLY A 55 25.31 21.62 -5.12
C GLY A 55 26.25 20.46 -5.49
N ASP A 56 26.27 19.38 -4.71
CA ASP A 56 27.14 18.22 -4.93
C ASP A 56 26.43 17.16 -5.78
N ALA A 57 26.92 16.95 -6.99
CA ALA A 57 26.39 15.95 -7.92
C ALA A 57 26.48 14.52 -7.38
N ALA A 58 27.46 14.21 -6.52
CA ALA A 58 27.59 12.89 -5.91
C ALA A 58 26.48 12.63 -4.88
N LEU A 59 26.08 13.65 -4.11
CA LEU A 59 24.98 13.53 -3.15
C LEU A 59 23.63 13.36 -3.87
N LEU A 60 23.41 14.08 -4.98
CA LEU A 60 22.22 13.93 -5.80
C LEU A 60 22.15 12.57 -6.50
N GLY A 61 23.28 12.06 -7.00
CA GLY A 61 23.38 10.72 -7.58
C GLY A 61 23.07 9.61 -6.57
N GLY A 62 23.59 9.73 -5.34
CA GLY A 62 23.29 8.81 -4.25
C GLY A 62 21.81 8.84 -3.85
N LEU A 63 21.20 10.02 -3.77
CA LEU A 63 19.77 10.19 -3.51
C LEU A 63 18.92 9.51 -4.58
N ALA A 64 19.22 9.73 -5.86
CA ALA A 64 18.48 9.14 -6.97
C ALA A 64 18.54 7.60 -6.94
N ALA A 65 19.72 7.03 -6.68
CA ALA A 65 19.88 5.58 -6.54
C ALA A 65 19.09 5.03 -5.33
N GLY A 66 19.14 5.72 -4.20
CA GLY A 66 18.36 5.37 -3.00
C GLY A 66 16.85 5.42 -3.25
N ALA A 67 16.38 6.46 -3.96
CA ALA A 67 14.98 6.62 -4.33
C ALA A 67 14.48 5.49 -5.24
N LEU A 68 15.28 5.04 -6.22
CA LEU A 68 14.93 3.90 -7.07
C LEU A 68 14.81 2.59 -6.28
N ILE A 69 15.75 2.32 -5.37
CA ILE A 69 15.69 1.14 -4.50
C ILE A 69 14.45 1.21 -3.60
N PHE A 70 14.20 2.37 -3.00
CA PHE A 70 13.02 2.59 -2.18
C PHE A 70 11.73 2.37 -2.97
N ASP A 71 11.63 2.88 -4.19
CA ASP A 71 10.44 2.75 -5.03
C ASP A 71 10.12 1.28 -5.40
N VAL A 72 11.15 0.50 -5.73
CA VAL A 72 11.02 -0.95 -5.97
C VAL A 72 10.52 -1.67 -4.71
N VAL A 73 11.10 -1.37 -3.55
CA VAL A 73 10.70 -1.97 -2.27
C VAL A 73 9.26 -1.57 -1.92
N PHE A 74 8.96 -0.28 -2.01
CA PHE A 74 7.65 0.29 -1.69
C PHE A 74 6.54 -0.30 -2.57
N THR A 75 6.80 -0.43 -3.87
CA THR A 75 5.86 -1.04 -4.83
C THR A 75 5.64 -2.52 -4.52
N SER A 76 6.69 -3.26 -4.14
CA SER A 76 6.59 -4.67 -3.75
C SER A 76 5.69 -4.87 -2.53
N PHE A 77 5.83 -4.02 -1.50
CA PHE A 77 4.94 -4.07 -0.34
C PHE A 77 3.51 -3.61 -0.65
N ASN A 78 3.34 -2.62 -1.53
CA ASN A 78 2.01 -2.22 -1.99
C ASN A 78 1.30 -3.33 -2.76
N PHE A 79 2.04 -4.09 -3.57
CA PHE A 79 1.52 -5.28 -4.23
C PHE A 79 1.05 -6.33 -3.20
N LEU A 80 1.87 -6.63 -2.19
CA LEU A 80 1.48 -7.55 -1.11
C LEU A 80 0.21 -7.08 -0.39
N ARG A 81 0.10 -5.77 -0.10
CA ARG A 81 -1.09 -5.17 0.52
C ARG A 81 -2.33 -5.30 -0.37
N SER A 82 -2.19 -5.04 -1.67
CA SER A 82 -3.31 -5.16 -2.61
C SER A 82 -3.78 -6.61 -2.75
N GLY A 83 -2.86 -7.57 -2.87
CA GLY A 83 -3.18 -9.00 -2.93
C GLY A 83 -3.87 -9.52 -1.68
N THR A 84 -3.40 -9.12 -0.50
CA THR A 84 -4.01 -9.54 0.78
C THR A 84 -5.38 -8.92 1.01
N THR A 85 -5.59 -7.67 0.62
CA THR A 85 -6.91 -7.02 0.66
C THR A 85 -7.92 -7.75 -0.22
N GLY A 86 -7.51 -8.23 -1.40
CA GLY A 86 -8.36 -9.04 -2.29
C GLY A 86 -8.77 -10.37 -1.65
N LEU A 87 -7.84 -11.07 -1.00
CA LEU A 87 -8.11 -12.32 -0.29
C LEU A 87 -9.03 -12.10 0.92
N VAL A 88 -8.82 -11.03 1.69
CA VAL A 88 -9.70 -10.65 2.81
C VAL A 88 -11.11 -10.33 2.31
N ALA A 89 -11.24 -9.57 1.22
CA ALA A 89 -12.55 -9.26 0.64
C ALA A 89 -13.31 -10.53 0.18
N GLN A 90 -12.60 -11.52 -0.37
CA GLN A 90 -13.17 -12.81 -0.75
C GLN A 90 -13.60 -13.67 0.46
N ALA A 91 -12.83 -13.65 1.56
CA ALA A 91 -13.21 -14.33 2.81
C ALA A 91 -14.43 -13.65 3.45
N PHE A 92 -14.41 -12.32 3.51
CA PHE A 92 -15.51 -11.51 4.00
C PHE A 92 -16.81 -11.74 3.20
N GLY A 93 -16.72 -11.74 1.86
CA GLY A 93 -17.87 -12.01 0.99
C GLY A 93 -18.46 -13.42 1.14
N ARG A 94 -17.68 -14.39 1.65
CA ARG A 94 -18.14 -15.76 1.96
C ARG A 94 -18.65 -15.91 3.39
N GLY A 95 -18.54 -14.89 4.24
CA GLY A 95 -18.89 -14.96 5.66
C GLY A 95 -17.95 -15.83 6.50
N ASP A 96 -16.73 -16.08 6.01
CA ASP A 96 -15.76 -16.97 6.66
C ASP A 96 -14.76 -16.17 7.51
N ALA A 97 -15.16 -15.90 8.76
CA ALA A 97 -14.34 -15.14 9.71
C ALA A 97 -13.03 -15.85 10.11
N LEU A 98 -12.98 -17.19 10.00
CA LEU A 98 -11.76 -17.94 10.27
C LEU A 98 -10.74 -17.73 9.15
N GLU A 99 -11.18 -17.81 7.89
CA GLU A 99 -10.30 -17.52 6.76
C GLU A 99 -9.85 -16.06 6.73
N GLU A 100 -10.71 -15.12 7.13
CA GLU A 100 -10.33 -13.70 7.28
C GLU A 100 -9.16 -13.52 8.26
N GLN A 101 -9.24 -14.12 9.45
CA GLN A 101 -8.14 -14.09 10.42
C GLN A 101 -6.90 -14.84 9.92
N ALA A 102 -7.07 -15.95 9.22
CA ALA A 102 -5.96 -16.71 8.66
C ALA A 102 -5.19 -15.88 7.61
N VAL A 103 -5.91 -15.20 6.71
CA VAL A 103 -5.31 -14.29 5.71
C VAL A 103 -4.59 -13.14 6.40
N PHE A 104 -5.19 -12.54 7.45
CA PHE A 104 -4.56 -11.48 8.23
C PHE A 104 -3.22 -11.93 8.83
N TRP A 105 -3.19 -13.05 9.56
CA TRP A 105 -1.97 -13.53 10.20
C TRP A 105 -0.89 -13.96 9.19
N ARG A 106 -1.30 -14.59 8.07
CA ARG A 106 -0.37 -14.90 6.97
C ARG A 106 0.24 -13.62 6.39
N ALA A 107 -0.58 -12.60 6.13
CA ALA A 107 -0.12 -11.32 5.60
C ALA A 107 0.87 -10.63 6.56
N VAL A 108 0.54 -10.57 7.85
CA VAL A 108 1.41 -10.01 8.89
C VAL A 108 2.72 -10.75 8.97
N LEU A 109 2.70 -12.08 8.99
CA LEU A 109 3.91 -12.90 9.08
C LEU A 109 4.80 -12.69 7.84
N ILE A 110 4.22 -12.69 6.64
CA ILE A 110 4.96 -12.41 5.40
C ILE A 110 5.57 -11.01 5.44
N ALA A 111 4.81 -9.99 5.87
CA ALA A 111 5.29 -8.61 5.93
C ALA A 111 6.45 -8.46 6.94
N VAL A 112 6.34 -9.05 8.12
CA VAL A 112 7.39 -9.00 9.16
C VAL A 112 8.65 -9.73 8.68
N VAL A 113 8.50 -10.96 8.15
CA VAL A 113 9.63 -11.73 7.64
C VAL A 113 10.31 -11.01 6.47
N ALA A 114 9.54 -10.51 5.51
CA ALA A 114 10.08 -9.74 4.38
C ALA A 114 10.78 -8.46 4.86
N GLY A 115 10.21 -7.75 5.84
CA GLY A 115 10.82 -6.56 6.44
C GLY A 115 12.15 -6.86 7.14
N ILE A 116 12.21 -7.94 7.93
CA ILE A 116 13.44 -8.39 8.60
C ILE A 116 14.50 -8.79 7.56
N VAL A 117 14.11 -9.56 6.54
CA VAL A 117 15.02 -9.97 5.47
C VAL A 117 15.58 -8.76 4.72
N LEU A 118 14.73 -7.79 4.37
CA LEU A 118 15.19 -6.56 3.72
C LEU A 118 16.11 -5.73 4.62
N ALA A 119 15.80 -5.60 5.91
CA ALA A 119 16.66 -4.90 6.87
C ALA A 119 18.02 -5.60 7.02
N ALA A 120 18.04 -6.94 7.04
CA ALA A 120 19.27 -7.73 7.08
C ALA A 120 20.08 -7.65 5.77
N LEU A 121 19.40 -7.51 4.62
CA LEU A 121 20.03 -7.35 3.31
C LEU A 121 20.46 -5.91 3.02
N ALA A 122 19.91 -4.90 3.70
CA ALA A 122 20.29 -3.50 3.53
C ALA A 122 21.82 -3.25 3.58
N PRO A 123 22.59 -3.76 4.57
CA PRO A 123 24.05 -3.60 4.57
C PRO A 123 24.73 -4.35 3.41
N LEU A 124 24.21 -5.50 2.98
CA LEU A 124 24.72 -6.23 1.81
C LEU A 124 24.52 -5.44 0.52
N VAL A 125 23.35 -4.82 0.36
CA VAL A 125 23.05 -3.93 -0.78
C VAL A 125 23.96 -2.70 -0.75
N ALA A 126 24.23 -2.13 0.41
CA ALA A 126 25.17 -1.01 0.54
C ALA A 126 26.60 -1.42 0.12
N ILE A 127 27.10 -2.56 0.58
CA ILE A 127 28.42 -3.09 0.20
C ILE A 127 28.48 -3.39 -1.31
N ALA A 128 27.43 -4.02 -1.85
CA ALA A 128 27.34 -4.31 -3.27
C ALA A 128 27.32 -3.03 -4.11
N GLY A 129 26.58 -2.01 -3.66
CA GLY A 129 26.53 -0.68 -4.27
C GLY A 129 27.90 -0.01 -4.27
N GLN A 130 28.62 -0.03 -3.14
CA GLN A 130 29.99 0.50 -3.07
C GLN A 130 30.95 -0.25 -4.00
N LYS A 131 30.80 -1.57 -4.15
CA LYS A 131 31.64 -2.37 -5.04
C LYS A 131 31.35 -2.11 -6.52
N PHE A 132 30.09 -1.90 -6.89
CA PHE A 132 29.69 -1.55 -8.26
C PHE A 132 30.07 -0.11 -8.61
N MET A 133 29.89 0.85 -7.70
CA MET A 133 30.23 2.26 -7.92
C MET A 133 31.74 2.55 -7.76
N GLY A 134 32.46 1.75 -6.97
CA GLY A 134 33.91 1.88 -6.78
C GLY A 134 34.77 1.21 -7.87
N ALA A 135 34.15 0.62 -8.90
CA ALA A 135 34.81 -0.10 -9.98
C ALA A 135 35.06 0.75 -11.25
N GLU A 136 34.93 2.07 -11.19
CA GLU A 136 35.48 2.94 -12.23
C GLU A 136 36.95 3.23 -11.91
N PRO A 137 37.90 2.78 -12.76
CA PRO A 137 39.27 3.22 -12.66
C PRO A 137 39.24 4.74 -12.80
N ARG A 138 39.68 5.44 -11.75
CA ARG A 138 40.04 6.85 -11.82
C ARG A 138 41.01 7.01 -12.99
N VAL A 139 40.50 7.40 -14.15
CA VAL A 139 41.33 7.82 -15.26
C VAL A 139 41.88 9.19 -14.89
N SER A 140 43.21 9.20 -14.77
CA SER A 140 44.08 10.33 -14.43
C SER A 140 44.06 11.43 -15.46
#